data_AF-A0A920QS06-F1
#
_entry.id   AF-A0A920QS06-F1
#
_cell.length_a   1.000
_cell.length_b   1.000
_cell.length_c   1.000
_cell.angle_alpha   90.00
_cell.angle_beta   90.00
_cell.angle_gamma   90.00
#
_symmetry.space_group_name_H-M   'P 1'
#
loop_
_entity.id
_entity.type
_entity.pdbx_description
1 polymer ?
#
loop_
_entity_poly.entity_id
_entity_poly.type
_entity_poly.pdbx_seq_one_letter_code
_entity_poly.pdbx_strand_id
1 'polypeptide(L)'
;MESTIGMRYPSSQVYASPRLEALLERSKSESKRLQDDFISTEHFLIGLCHEQQGLVVRLFREFNIEIEKVYKALQKIRGSHRVSDENAEKKYGLLTDIQLI
;
A
#
# COMPACT_ATOMS: atom_id res chain seq x y z
N MET A 1 43.72 10.33 -20.43
CA MET A 1 43.01 9.08 -20.76
C MET A 1 42.28 8.64 -19.50
N GLU A 2 41.07 9.13 -19.26
CA GLU A 2 40.14 8.51 -18.29
C GLU A 2 38.74 8.64 -18.87
N SER A 3 38.31 7.58 -19.56
CA SER A 3 36.96 7.44 -20.11
C SER A 3 36.03 7.00 -18.96
N THR A 4 35.33 7.96 -18.35
CA THR A 4 34.26 7.63 -17.42
C THR A 4 33.07 7.13 -18.22
N ILE A 5 32.90 5.81 -18.28
CA ILE A 5 31.73 5.16 -18.85
C ILE A 5 30.57 5.47 -17.91
N GLY A 6 29.77 6.49 -18.26
CA GLY A 6 28.49 6.75 -17.63
C GLY A 6 27.54 5.59 -17.95
N MET A 7 27.47 4.59 -17.07
CA MET A 7 26.43 3.56 -17.11
C MET A 7 25.07 4.22 -16.87
N ARG A 8 24.42 4.63 -17.95
CA ARG A 8 22.96 4.84 -17.97
C ARG A 8 22.32 3.45 -17.89
N TYR A 9 21.90 3.04 -16.70
CA TYR A 9 20.95 1.95 -16.58
C TYR A 9 19.70 2.36 -17.37
N PRO A 10 19.23 1.54 -18.34
CA PRO A 10 17.97 1.85 -19.01
C PRO A 10 16.91 1.94 -17.92
N SER A 11 16.21 3.07 -17.84
CA SER A 11 15.10 3.27 -16.93
C SER A 11 14.02 2.24 -17.28
N SER A 12 14.05 1.09 -16.62
CA SER A 12 13.04 0.06 -16.75
C SER A 12 11.74 0.66 -16.25
N GLN A 13 10.81 0.95 -17.18
CA GLN A 13 9.50 1.44 -16.80
C GLN A 13 8.80 0.31 -16.02
N VAL A 14 8.54 0.56 -14.74
CA VAL A 14 7.80 -0.36 -13.88
C VAL A 14 6.32 -0.18 -14.19
N TYR A 15 5.71 -1.19 -14.80
CA TYR A 15 4.27 -1.22 -15.03
C TYR A 15 3.58 -1.96 -13.89
N ALA A 16 2.41 -1.45 -13.48
CA ALA A 16 1.54 -2.17 -12.58
C ALA A 16 1.04 -3.43 -13.28
N SER A 17 1.11 -4.57 -12.59
CA SER A 17 0.42 -5.77 -13.08
C SER A 17 -1.10 -5.56 -12.97
N PRO A 18 -1.92 -6.23 -13.81
CA PRO A 18 -3.38 -6.19 -13.69
C PRO A 18 -3.87 -6.57 -12.28
N ARG A 19 -3.12 -7.44 -11.60
CA ARG A 19 -3.39 -7.83 -10.22
C ARG A 19 -3.20 -6.68 -9.23
N LEU A 20 -2.15 -5.89 -9.42
CA LEU A 20 -1.90 -4.70 -8.61
C LEU A 20 -2.96 -3.62 -8.87
N GLU A 21 -3.34 -3.41 -10.13
CA GLU A 21 -4.42 -2.47 -10.48
C GLU A 21 -5.74 -2.85 -9.81
N ALA A 22 -6.13 -4.12 -9.87
CA ALA A 22 -7.32 -4.62 -9.19
C ALA A 22 -7.25 -4.44 -7.67
N LEU A 23 -6.06 -4.63 -7.06
CA LEU A 23 -5.86 -4.39 -5.64
C LEU A 23 -6.00 -2.90 -5.27
N LEU A 24 -5.44 -2.00 -6.09
CA LEU A 24 -5.57 -0.56 -5.89
C LEU A 24 -7.02 -0.10 -6.01
N GLU A 25 -7.79 -0.64 -6.95
CA GLU A 25 -9.21 -0.29 -7.10
C GLU A 25 -10.06 -0.78 -5.92
N ARG A 26 -9.78 -1.99 -5.39
CA ARG A 26 -10.39 -2.47 -4.14
C ARG A 26 -10.04 -1.56 -2.97
N SER A 27 -8.77 -1.19 -2.84
CA SER A 27 -8.29 -0.30 -1.77
C SER A 27 -8.97 1.08 -1.86
N LYS A 28 -9.14 1.60 -3.08
CA LYS A 28 -9.86 2.85 -3.33
C LYS A 28 -11.33 2.74 -2.93
N SER A 29 -11.99 1.63 -3.26
CA SER A 29 -13.37 1.38 -2.85
C SER A 29 -13.51 1.35 -1.33
N GLU A 30 -12.55 0.76 -0.62
CA GLU A 30 -12.52 0.73 0.84
C GLU A 30 -12.30 2.10 1.46
N SER A 31 -11.42 2.93 0.88
CA SER A 31 -11.24 4.32 1.35
C SER A 31 -12.55 5.10 1.30
N LYS A 32 -13.33 4.96 0.22
CA LYS A 32 -14.65 5.60 0.10
C LYS A 32 -15.64 5.07 1.13
N ARG A 33 -15.63 3.75 1.37
CA ARG A 33 -16.54 3.10 2.33
C ARG A 33 -16.25 3.54 3.76
N LEU A 34 -14.98 3.75 4.10
CA LEU A 34 -14.53 4.28 5.39
C LEU A 34 -14.51 5.81 5.44
N GLN A 35 -14.98 6.47 4.38
CA GLN A 35 -15.07 7.92 4.23
C GLN A 35 -13.72 8.63 4.37
N ASP A 36 -12.66 8.03 3.84
CA ASP A 36 -11.34 8.64 3.80
C ASP A 36 -11.06 9.32 2.48
N ASP A 37 -10.28 10.39 2.55
CA ASP A 37 -9.94 11.20 1.39
C ASP A 37 -8.74 10.59 0.62
N PHE A 38 -7.97 9.71 1.26
CA PHE A 38 -6.78 9.06 0.70
C PHE A 38 -6.74 7.55 0.92
N ILE A 39 -6.04 6.84 0.03
CA ILE A 39 -5.74 5.41 0.20
C ILE A 39 -4.57 5.26 1.17
N SER A 40 -4.83 4.67 2.33
CA SER A 40 -3.84 4.34 3.36
C SER A 40 -3.52 2.84 3.37
N THR A 41 -2.57 2.43 4.21
CA THR A 41 -2.13 1.04 4.35
C THR A 41 -3.23 0.08 4.82
N GLU A 42 -4.20 0.58 5.60
CA GLU A 42 -5.36 -0.19 6.05
C GLU A 42 -6.34 -0.52 4.92
N HIS A 43 -6.59 0.42 4.00
CA HIS A 43 -7.37 0.14 2.79
C HIS A 43 -6.70 -0.91 1.91
N PHE A 44 -5.38 -0.82 1.80
CA PHE A 44 -4.58 -1.79 1.08
C PHE A 44 -4.65 -3.19 1.72
N LEU A 45 -4.56 -3.25 3.06
CA LEU A 45 -4.70 -4.49 3.80
C LEU A 45 -6.08 -5.12 3.60
N ILE A 46 -7.16 -4.33 3.67
CA ILE A 46 -8.51 -4.82 3.40
C ILE A 46 -8.60 -5.32 1.94
N GLY A 47 -8.08 -4.57 0.98
CA GLY A 47 -8.02 -4.97 -0.43
C GLY A 47 -7.27 -6.28 -0.66
N LEU A 48 -6.24 -6.58 0.15
CA LEU A 48 -5.52 -7.85 0.16
C LEU A 48 -6.34 -8.98 0.79
N CYS A 49 -7.17 -8.71 1.80
CA CYS A 49 -8.06 -9.71 2.38
C CYS A 49 -9.11 -10.24 1.39
N HIS A 50 -9.43 -9.46 0.36
CA HIS A 50 -10.30 -9.88 -0.75
C HIS A 50 -9.58 -10.66 -1.85
N GLU A 51 -8.26 -10.83 -1.77
CA GLU A 51 -7.51 -11.65 -2.72
C GLU A 51 -7.89 -13.12 -2.58
N GLN A 52 -8.08 -13.80 -3.72
CA GLN A 52 -8.49 -15.21 -3.74
C GLN A 52 -7.36 -16.16 -4.14
N GLN A 53 -6.21 -15.62 -4.58
CA GLN A 53 -5.11 -16.41 -5.09
C GLN A 53 -3.71 -15.91 -4.67
N GLY A 54 -2.72 -16.80 -4.80
CA GLY A 54 -1.31 -16.48 -4.58
C GLY A 54 -0.88 -16.52 -3.10
N LEU A 55 0.30 -15.95 -2.84
CA LEU A 55 0.99 -16.08 -1.55
C LEU A 55 0.21 -15.46 -0.38
N VAL A 56 -0.42 -14.31 -0.60
CA VAL A 56 -1.18 -13.57 0.43
C VAL A 56 -2.26 -14.43 1.07
N VAL A 57 -3.02 -15.19 0.28
CA VAL A 57 -4.07 -16.07 0.78
C VAL A 57 -3.52 -17.18 1.66
N ARG A 58 -2.37 -17.75 1.28
CA ARG A 58 -1.70 -18.77 2.09
C ARG A 58 -1.23 -18.20 3.43
N LEU A 59 -0.58 -17.04 3.40
CA LEU A 59 -0.12 -16.35 4.61
C LEU A 59 -1.29 -15.98 5.51
N PHE A 60 -2.36 -15.43 4.97
CA PHE A 60 -3.51 -15.03 5.79
C PHE A 60 -4.18 -16.24 6.46
N ARG A 61 -4.26 -17.39 5.79
CA ARG A 61 -4.74 -18.63 6.42
C ARG A 61 -3.79 -19.12 7.51
N GLU A 62 -2.49 -19.12 7.26
CA GLU A 62 -1.47 -19.54 8.22
C GLU A 62 -1.51 -18.70 9.50
N PHE A 63 -1.68 -17.39 9.37
CA PHE A 63 -1.79 -16.45 10.49
C PHE A 63 -3.22 -16.24 10.99
N ASN A 64 -4.20 -17.00 10.49
CA ASN A 64 -5.61 -16.91 10.87
C ASN A 64 -6.20 -15.48 10.72
N ILE A 65 -5.75 -14.75 9.70
CA ILE A 65 -6.20 -13.42 9.32
C ILE A 65 -7.46 -13.56 8.47
N GLU A 66 -8.56 -13.04 8.98
CA GLU A 66 -9.86 -13.01 8.31
C GLU A 66 -10.35 -11.56 8.22
N ILE A 67 -11.11 -11.24 7.18
CA ILE A 67 -11.59 -9.88 6.92
C ILE A 67 -12.38 -9.30 8.11
N GLU A 68 -13.21 -10.11 8.77
CA GLU A 68 -13.97 -9.71 9.95
C GLU A 68 -13.06 -9.31 11.13
N LYS A 69 -11.96 -10.06 11.33
CA LYS A 69 -10.97 -9.76 12.37
C LYS A 69 -10.22 -8.48 12.06
N VAL A 70 -9.90 -8.25 10.78
CA VAL A 70 -9.26 -7.01 10.31
C VAL A 70 -10.19 -5.83 10.56
N TYR A 71 -11.46 -5.90 10.18
CA TYR A 71 -12.41 -4.80 10.46
C TYR A 71 -12.57 -4.53 11.94
N LYS A 72 -12.69 -5.58 12.76
CA LYS A 72 -12.81 -5.42 14.21
C LYS A 72 -11.55 -4.79 14.82
N ALA A 73 -10.36 -5.12 14.31
CA ALA A 73 -9.11 -4.51 14.74
C ALA A 73 -9.05 -3.03 14.30
N LEU A 74 -9.38 -2.74 13.05
CA LEU A 74 -9.39 -1.38 12.51
C LEU A 74 -10.38 -0.48 13.25
N GLN A 75 -11.57 -0.97 13.58
CA GLN A 75 -12.55 -0.22 14.37
C GLN A 75 -11.98 0.21 15.74
N LYS A 76 -11.21 -0.66 16.40
CA LYS A 76 -10.56 -0.36 17.68
C LYS A 76 -9.42 0.65 17.55
N ILE A 77 -8.65 0.57 16.45
CA ILE A 77 -7.47 1.41 16.23
C ILE A 77 -7.88 2.80 15.74
N ARG A 78 -8.79 2.87 14.76
CA ARG A 78 -9.26 4.14 14.19
C ARG A 78 -10.24 4.88 15.07
N GLY A 79 -11.13 4.17 15.78
CA GLY A 79 -12.30 4.81 16.39
C GLY A 79 -13.11 5.58 15.33
N SER A 80 -13.28 6.89 15.52
CA SER A 80 -13.99 7.79 14.59
C SER A 80 -13.05 8.60 13.68
N HIS A 81 -11.75 8.33 13.69
CA HIS A 81 -10.77 9.12 12.93
C HIS A 81 -10.84 8.77 11.44
N ARG A 82 -11.03 9.81 10.63
CA ARG A 82 -10.98 9.76 9.17
C ARG A 82 -9.56 10.12 8.72
N VAL A 83 -9.02 9.36 7.77
CA VAL A 83 -7.78 9.71 7.05
C VAL A 83 -8.11 10.85 6.10
N SER A 84 -8.16 12.05 6.68
CA SER A 84 -8.49 13.32 6.03
C SER A 84 -7.29 14.28 5.99
N ASP A 85 -6.23 13.95 6.73
CA ASP A 85 -5.00 14.74 6.80
C ASP A 85 -3.95 14.14 5.86
N GLU A 86 -3.56 14.92 4.86
CA GLU A 86 -2.39 14.70 3.98
C GLU A 86 -1.06 14.56 4.77
N ASN A 87 -1.07 14.78 6.09
CA ASN A 87 0.10 14.67 6.98
C ASN A 87 0.51 13.25 7.38
N ALA A 88 -0.16 12.19 6.90
CA ALA A 88 0.32 10.82 7.13
C ALA A 88 1.70 10.56 6.49
N GLU A 89 2.09 11.33 5.46
CA GLU A 89 3.42 11.25 4.85
C GLU A 89 4.54 11.79 5.76
N LYS A 90 4.26 12.75 6.64
CA LYS A 90 5.29 13.27 7.58
C LYS A 90 5.72 12.25 8.63
N LYS A 91 4.96 11.16 8.83
CA LYS A 91 5.35 10.07 9.73
C LYS A 91 6.35 9.09 9.10
N TYR A 92 6.55 9.16 7.78
CA TYR A 92 7.54 8.37 7.03
C TYR A 92 8.59 9.28 6.37
N GLY A 93 9.06 10.30 7.10
CA GLY A 93 10.16 11.15 6.67
C GLY A 93 11.49 10.39 6.57
N LEU A 94 11.66 9.51 5.59
CA LEU A 94 12.92 8.81 5.35
C LEU A 94 13.29 8.56 3.87
N LEU A 95 12.65 9.20 2.88
CA LEU A 95 13.17 9.13 1.50
C LEU A 95 13.10 10.46 0.74
N THR A 96 13.48 11.57 1.38
CA THR A 96 13.79 12.82 0.65
C THR A 96 15.29 13.07 0.48
N ASP A 97 16.16 12.22 1.02
CA ASP A 97 17.62 12.34 0.89
C ASP A 97 18.22 11.19 0.06
N ILE A 98 17.77 11.04 -1.18
CA ILE A 98 18.67 10.51 -2.23
C ILE A 98 18.66 11.52 -3.39
N GLN A 99 19.09 12.73 -3.06
CA GLN A 99 19.74 13.63 -4.00
C GLN A 99 21.08 13.99 -3.38
N LEU A 100 22.15 13.75 -4.14
CA LEU A 100 23.57 14.08 -3.86
C LEU A 100 24.33 13.12 -2.94
N ILE A 101 24.79 12.01 -3.54
CA ILE A 101 26.23 11.74 -3.66
C ILE A 101 26.50 11.32 -5.10
#